data_AF-A0A0E3NPE4-F1
#
_entry.id   AF-A0A0E3NPE4-F1
#
_cell.length_a   1.000
_cell.length_b   1.000
_cell.length_c   1.000
_cell.angle_alpha   90.00
_cell.angle_beta   90.00
_cell.angle_gamma   90.00
#
_symmetry.space_group_name_H-M   'P 1'
#
loop_
_entity.id
_entity.type
_entity.pdbx_description
1 polymer ?
#
loop_
_entity_poly.entity_id
_entity_poly.type
_entity_poly.pdbx_seq_one_letter_code
_entity_poly.pdbx_strand_id
1 'polypeptide(L)' 'MKDYEDNGPWMWVAFAPGCRLIISFVIGPRKQYVADKLVELIDRHLSDKIPLFVTDELNFYKEELLKQFGVF' A
#
# COMPACT_ATOMS: atom_id res chain seq x y z
N MET A 1 21.49 2.01 0.19
CA MET A 1 20.06 1.74 0.45
C MET A 1 19.99 0.38 1.11
N LYS A 2 19.31 0.22 2.25
CA LYS A 2 19.11 -1.12 2.81
C LYS A 2 18.20 -1.89 1.85
N ASP A 3 18.57 -3.12 1.56
CA ASP A 3 17.69 -4.03 0.84
C ASP A 3 16.57 -4.43 1.81
N TYR A 4 15.37 -3.92 1.58
CA TYR A 4 14.20 -4.18 2.43
C TYR A 4 13.40 -5.38 1.94
N GLU A 5 13.85 -6.03 0.86
CA GLU A 5 13.25 -7.27 0.42
C GLU A 5 13.42 -8.36 1.48
N ASP A 6 12.33 -9.07 1.76
CA ASP A 6 12.29 -10.12 2.76
C ASP A 6 11.28 -11.18 2.32
N ASN A 7 11.65 -12.46 2.41
CA ASN A 7 10.79 -13.59 2.07
C ASN A 7 9.90 -14.04 3.24
N GLY A 8 10.04 -13.45 4.43
CA GLY A 8 9.25 -13.75 5.61
C GLY A 8 7.77 -13.38 5.48
N PRO A 9 6.88 -13.93 6.33
CA PRO A 9 5.47 -13.59 6.31
C PRO A 9 5.23 -12.23 6.97
N TRP A 10 4.95 -11.20 6.17
CA TRP A 10 4.61 -9.86 6.65
C TRP A 10 3.12 -9.58 6.50
N MET A 11 2.57 -8.84 7.47
CA MET A 11 1.23 -8.27 7.37
C MET A 11 1.36 -6.86 6.83
N TRP A 12 0.83 -6.65 5.64
CA TRP A 12 0.71 -5.34 5.01
C TRP A 12 -0.69 -4.81 5.26
N VAL A 13 -0.79 -3.63 5.86
CA VAL A 13 -2.08 -3.08 6.30
C VAL A 13 -2.19 -1.62 5.92
N ALA A 14 -3.34 -1.25 5.37
CA ALA A 14 -3.74 0.13 5.18
C ALA A 14 -4.93 0.45 6.06
N PHE A 15 -4.88 1.57 6.75
CA PHE A 15 -5.91 1.99 7.68
C PHE A 15 -6.09 3.51 7.68
N ALA A 16 -7.31 3.95 7.95
CA ALA A 16 -7.64 5.37 8.14
C ALA A 16 -7.37 5.75 9.61
N PRO A 17 -6.35 6.58 9.91
CA PRO A 17 -5.93 6.82 11.29
C PRO A 17 -6.98 7.57 12.12
N GLY A 18 -7.78 8.45 11.50
CA GLY A 18 -8.78 9.26 12.21
C GLY A 18 -9.92 8.45 12.85
N CYS A 19 -10.22 7.27 12.30
CA CYS A 19 -11.29 6.39 12.78
C CYS A 19 -10.81 4.96 13.11
N ARG A 20 -9.50 4.67 12.96
CA ARG A 20 -8.89 3.35 13.17
C ARG A 20 -9.52 2.24 12.31
N LEU A 21 -10.05 2.60 11.15
CA LEU A 21 -10.65 1.66 10.22
C LEU A 21 -9.57 1.00 9.36
N ILE A 22 -9.49 -0.34 9.38
CA ILE A 22 -8.67 -1.09 8.43
C ILE A 22 -9.39 -1.06 7.08
N ILE A 23 -8.72 -0.49 6.07
CA ILE A 23 -9.23 -0.40 4.70
C ILE A 23 -8.99 -1.72 3.98
N SER A 24 -7.77 -2.25 4.07
CA SER A 24 -7.38 -3.52 3.47
C SER A 24 -6.12 -4.07 4.13
N PHE A 25 -5.89 -5.38 3.97
CA PHE A 25 -4.64 -6.02 4.35
C PHE A 25 -4.29 -7.19 3.43
N VAL A 26 -3.00 -7.50 3.33
CA VAL A 26 -2.47 -8.66 2.60
C VAL A 26 -1.37 -9.31 3.44
N ILE A 27 -1.33 -10.64 3.46
CA ILE A 27 -0.22 -11.39 4.04
C ILE A 27 0.72 -11.83 2.91
N GLY A 28 2.01 -11.52 3.03
CA GLY A 28 3.00 -11.91 2.03
C GLY A 28 4.40 -11.37 2.32
N PRO A 29 5.40 -11.76 1.53
CA PRO A 29 6.78 -11.26 1.67
C PRO A 29 6.88 -9.76 1.41
N ARG A 30 7.98 -9.13 1.85
CA ARG A 30 8.34 -7.75 1.49
C ARG A 30 8.83 -7.71 0.05
N LYS A 31 7.91 -7.75 -0.90
CA LYS A 31 8.19 -7.69 -2.34
C LYS A 31 7.19 -6.78 -3.03
N GLN A 32 7.63 -6.20 -4.15
CA GLN A 32 6.85 -5.26 -4.97
C GLN A 32 5.43 -5.76 -5.23
N TYR A 33 5.27 -6.99 -5.71
CA TYR A 33 3.96 -7.54 -6.07
C TYR A 33 2.96 -7.60 -4.90
N VAL A 34 3.42 -7.63 -3.65
CA VAL A 34 2.54 -7.62 -2.46
C VAL A 34 2.08 -6.19 -2.16
N ALA A 35 2.97 -5.21 -2.32
CA ALA A 35 2.60 -3.80 -2.26
C ALA A 35 1.62 -3.45 -3.37
N ASP A 36 1.84 -3.93 -4.60
CA ASP A 36 0.95 -3.70 -5.74
C ASP A 36 -0.46 -4.19 -5.42
N LYS A 37 -0.56 -5.44 -4.96
CA LYS A 37 -1.82 -6.05 -4.57
C LYS A 37 -2.52 -5.30 -3.43
N LEU A 38 -1.78 -4.79 -2.45
CA LEU A 38 -2.37 -3.98 -1.38
C LEU A 38 -2.97 -2.70 -1.95
N VAL A 39 -2.24 -1.97 -2.79
CA VAL A 39 -2.69 -0.68 -3.36
C VAL A 39 -3.91 -0.90 -4.26
N GLU A 40 -3.93 -1.94 -5.09
CA GLU A 40 -5.11 -2.32 -5.88
C GLU A 40 -6.34 -2.61 -5.02
N LEU A 41 -6.17 -3.23 -3.85
CA LEU A 41 -7.29 -3.48 -2.94
C LEU A 41 -7.77 -2.21 -2.24
N ILE A 42 -6.85 -1.29 -1.91
CA ILE A 42 -7.20 0.00 -1.33
C ILE A 42 -8.05 0.80 -2.31
N ASP A 43 -7.65 0.88 -3.59
CA ASP A 43 -8.37 1.63 -4.62
C ASP A 43 -9.85 1.23 -4.73
N ARG A 44 -10.13 -0.08 -4.70
CA ARG A 44 -11.51 -0.62 -4.71
C ARG A 44 -12.40 -0.15 -3.56
N HIS A 45 -11.81 0.29 -2.46
CA HIS A 45 -12.53 0.75 -1.27
C HIS A 45 -12.59 2.28 -1.15
N LEU A 46 -11.81 3.00 -1.96
CA LEU A 46 -11.81 4.45 -1.97
C LEU A 46 -12.84 4.99 -2.96
N SER A 47 -13.34 6.20 -2.67
CA SER A 47 -14.10 6.98 -3.65
C SER A 47 -13.18 7.59 -4.70
N ASP A 48 -13.72 8.23 -5.73
CA ASP A 48 -13.00 9.01 -6.76
C ASP A 48 -12.11 10.16 -6.22
N LYS A 49 -12.06 10.36 -4.90
CA LYS A 49 -11.16 11.30 -4.23
C LYS A 49 -9.86 10.61 -3.86
N ILE A 50 -8.75 11.21 -4.26
CA ILE A 50 -7.40 10.75 -3.90
C ILE A 50 -7.09 11.14 -2.45
N PRO A 51 -6.80 10.18 -1.55
CA PRO A 51 -6.41 10.50 -0.18
C PRO A 51 -4.91 10.86 -0.09
N LEU A 52 -4.52 11.45 1.05
CA LEU A 52 -3.11 11.59 1.40
C LEU A 52 -2.57 10.23 1.87
N PHE A 53 -1.56 9.72 1.19
CA PHE A 53 -0.86 8.50 1.59
C PHE A 53 0.34 8.81 2.47
N VAL A 54 0.47 8.05 3.56
CA VAL A 54 1.66 8.01 4.43
C VAL A 54 2.07 6.54 4.54
N THR A 55 3.32 6.23 4.19
CA THR A 55 3.82 4.85 4.13
C THR A 55 4.91 4.61 5.18
N ASP A 56 5.29 3.35 5.35
CA ASP A 56 6.37 2.90 6.25
C ASP A 56 7.77 3.07 5.63
N GLU A 57 7.93 4.00 4.68
CA GLU A 57 9.17 4.32 3.96
C GLU A 57 9.74 3.19 3.08
N LEU A 58 9.03 2.08 2.92
CA LEU A 58 9.42 1.07 1.94
C LEU A 58 9.28 1.64 0.51
N ASN A 59 10.27 1.34 -0.34
CA ASN A 59 10.30 1.86 -1.72
C ASN A 59 9.22 1.25 -2.64
N PHE A 60 8.47 0.26 -2.17
CA PHE A 60 7.57 -0.53 -3.00
C PHE A 60 6.31 0.22 -3.46
N TYR A 61 5.84 1.24 -2.71
CA TYR A 61 4.53 1.82 -3.03
C TYR A 61 4.55 2.88 -4.13
N LYS A 62 5.72 3.47 -4.42
CA LYS A 62 5.79 4.68 -5.25
C LYS A 62 5.20 4.48 -6.65
N GLU A 63 5.59 3.40 -7.33
CA GLU A 63 5.17 3.14 -8.70
C GLU A 63 3.67 2.83 -8.76
N GLU A 64 3.18 1.93 -7.91
CA GLU A 64 1.76 1.56 -7.93
C GLU A 64 0.84 2.70 -7.46
N LEU A 65 1.25 3.49 -6.45
CA LEU A 65 0.47 4.67 -6.03
C LEU A 65 0.34 5.69 -7.16
N LEU A 66 1.41 5.91 -7.93
CA LEU A 66 1.36 6.80 -9.10
C LEU A 66 0.48 6.21 -10.22
N LYS A 67 0.52 4.89 -10.42
CA LYS A 67 -0.31 4.21 -11.41
C LYS A 67 -1.81 4.29 -11.10
N GLN A 68 -2.19 4.12 -9.83
CA GLN A 68 -3.60 4.09 -9.41
C GLN A 68 -4.17 5.49 -9.11
N PHE A 69 -3.37 6.37 -8.49
CA PHE A 69 -3.83 7.67 -7.97
C PHE A 69 -3.12 8.88 -8.60
N GLY A 70 -2.23 8.67 -9.57
CA GLY A 70 -1.61 9.75 -10.32
C GLY A 70 -2.62 10.47 -11.21
N VAL A 71 -2.68 11.80 -11.12
CA VAL A 71 -3.44 12.64 -12.06
C VAL A 71 -2.50 13.07 -13.18
N PHE A 72 -2.89 12.81 -14.43
CA PHE A 72 -2.22 13.30 -15.64
C PHE A 72 -2.93 14.53 -16.20
#